data_AF-A0A2G9HWU0-F1
#
_entry.id   AF-A0A2G9HWU0-F1
#
_cell.length_a   1.000
_cell.length_b   1.000
_cell.length_c   1.000
_cell.angle_alpha   90.00
_cell.angle_beta   90.00
_cell.angle_gamma   90.00
#
_symmetry.space_group_name_H-M   'P 1'
#
loop_
_entity.id
_entity.type
_entity.pdbx_description
1 polymer ?
#
loop_
_entity_poly.entity_id
_entity_poly.type
_entity_poly.pdbx_seq_one_letter_code
_entity_poly.pdbx_strand_id
1 'polypeptide(L)'
;MLDPLALPSRLHPTDFKVELQKVKYSWQLNSTDHLPITSEAIQCGLVGLAGLYNSVEELKQSPTIRQNAKSMEDSLSESMVLLDSCSIIRELFQMIKENVQSLQSALRRKGLSDPSIHNKITAYFCFRRKMNKCVAKTLKTLKNLEHKIGSDHSVNVESNFTSVLRQVTGITIAILKSILVFLSLPTGNHPRSWSFVSKLMLTKSGRENGLINEVGNVDFALKTIQGKLRSSGATVVDEVQMLQKTLQNFDATIRVFEGALERLNRQLVQNRVILLNIYTC
;
A
#
# COMPACT_ATOMS: atom_id res chain seq x y z
N MET A 1 -52.53 0.04 5.32
CA MET A 1 -51.94 -0.88 4.33
C MET A 1 -50.45 -0.59 4.38
N LEU A 2 -49.66 -1.48 4.98
CA LEU A 2 -48.22 -1.29 5.20
C LEU A 2 -47.48 -1.66 3.91
N ASP A 3 -46.63 -0.79 3.40
CA ASP A 3 -45.74 -1.08 2.28
C ASP A 3 -44.78 -2.23 2.65
N PRO A 4 -44.61 -3.24 1.79
CA PRO A 4 -43.63 -4.28 2.02
C PRO A 4 -42.23 -3.68 1.87
N LEU A 5 -41.40 -3.87 2.89
CA LEU A 5 -39.96 -3.59 2.88
C LEU A 5 -39.34 -3.99 1.53
N ALA A 6 -38.94 -3.01 0.74
CA ALA A 6 -38.08 -3.25 -0.41
C ALA A 6 -36.80 -3.91 0.10
N LEU A 7 -36.55 -5.17 -0.30
CA LEU A 7 -35.25 -5.80 -0.07
C LEU A 7 -34.16 -4.92 -0.70
N PRO A 8 -32.95 -4.84 -0.10
CA PRO A 8 -31.82 -4.21 -0.75
C PRO A 8 -31.64 -4.84 -2.13
N SER A 9 -31.66 -4.02 -3.16
CA SER A 9 -31.46 -4.43 -4.55
C SER A 9 -30.12 -5.16 -4.66
N ARG A 10 -30.19 -6.46 -5.01
CA ARG A 10 -29.02 -7.30 -5.24
C ARG A 10 -28.15 -6.67 -6.33
N LEU A 11 -26.86 -6.47 -6.08
CA LEU A 11 -25.94 -6.01 -7.12
C LEU A 11 -25.89 -7.06 -8.25
N HIS A 12 -26.14 -6.61 -9.47
CA HIS A 12 -25.97 -7.45 -10.65
C HIS A 12 -24.47 -7.51 -10.99
N PRO A 13 -23.94 -8.62 -11.56
CA PRO A 13 -22.55 -8.70 -12.02
C PRO A 13 -22.10 -7.56 -12.95
N THR A 14 -23.05 -6.92 -13.65
CA THR A 14 -22.83 -5.74 -14.49
C THR A 14 -22.46 -4.50 -13.66
N ASP A 15 -23.09 -4.30 -12.50
CA ASP A 15 -22.84 -3.16 -11.62
C ASP A 15 -21.46 -3.28 -10.97
N PHE A 16 -21.07 -4.51 -10.59
CA PHE A 16 -19.70 -4.80 -10.11
C PHE A 16 -18.63 -4.45 -11.16
N LYS A 17 -18.88 -4.77 -12.44
CA LYS A 17 -17.94 -4.46 -13.51
C LYS A 17 -17.77 -2.94 -13.67
N VAL A 18 -18.82 -2.16 -13.47
CA VAL A 18 -18.77 -0.70 -13.48
C VAL A 18 -17.93 -0.19 -12.30
N GLU A 19 -18.17 -0.67 -11.08
CA GLU A 19 -17.35 -0.31 -9.90
C GLU A 19 -15.88 -0.68 -10.08
N LEU A 20 -15.60 -1.87 -10.63
CA LEU A 20 -14.25 -2.32 -10.94
C LEU A 20 -13.56 -1.39 -11.93
N GLN A 21 -14.25 -0.97 -12.99
CA GLN A 21 -13.70 -0.04 -13.98
C GLN A 21 -13.48 1.36 -13.39
N LYS A 22 -14.40 1.84 -12.54
CA LYS A 22 -14.21 3.12 -11.82
C LYS A 22 -12.94 3.08 -10.96
N VAL A 23 -12.73 2.02 -10.19
CA VAL A 23 -11.52 1.88 -9.36
C VAL A 23 -10.29 1.83 -10.24
N LYS A 24 -10.27 0.99 -11.28
CA LYS A 24 -9.16 0.92 -12.24
C LYS A 24 -8.85 2.28 -12.85
N TYR A 25 -9.86 3.03 -13.29
CA TYR A 25 -9.69 4.36 -13.88
C TYR A 25 -9.24 5.43 -12.88
N SER A 26 -9.79 5.42 -11.67
CA SER A 26 -9.41 6.37 -10.60
C SER A 26 -7.99 6.14 -10.07
N TRP A 27 -7.51 4.90 -10.15
CA TRP A 27 -6.23 4.44 -9.66
C TRP A 27 -5.15 4.47 -10.75
N GLN A 28 -5.50 4.17 -11.99
CA GLN A 28 -4.62 4.20 -13.15
C GLN A 28 -4.85 5.51 -13.90
N LEU A 29 -3.93 6.46 -13.73
CA LEU A 29 -3.84 7.60 -14.64
C LEU A 29 -3.56 7.04 -16.03
N ASN A 30 -4.54 7.12 -16.93
CA ASN A 30 -4.48 6.91 -18.38
C ASN A 30 -3.17 6.26 -18.89
N SER A 31 -3.18 4.94 -19.09
CA SER A 31 -2.31 4.27 -20.07
C SER A 31 -0.78 4.37 -19.88
N THR A 32 -0.26 4.64 -18.68
CA THR A 32 1.18 4.46 -18.37
C THR A 32 1.43 3.16 -17.60
N ASP A 33 2.44 2.39 -18.01
CA ASP A 33 2.90 1.11 -17.40
C ASP A 33 3.45 1.25 -15.95
N HIS A 34 3.15 2.35 -15.28
CA HIS A 34 3.73 2.71 -13.99
C HIS A 34 2.69 2.65 -12.87
N LEU A 35 3.14 2.08 -11.76
CA LEU A 35 2.34 1.93 -10.57
C LEU A 35 2.29 3.29 -9.84
N PRO A 36 1.12 3.83 -9.46
CA PRO A 36 1.04 5.14 -8.80
C PRO A 36 1.73 5.11 -7.44
N ILE A 37 2.56 6.12 -7.18
CA ILE A 37 3.43 6.21 -5.99
C ILE A 37 3.12 7.45 -5.15
N THR A 38 2.14 8.28 -5.51
CA THR A 38 1.74 9.42 -4.67
C THR A 38 0.79 8.96 -3.56
N SER A 39 0.85 9.61 -2.39
CA SER A 39 0.00 9.20 -1.27
C SER A 39 -1.48 9.38 -1.59
N GLU A 40 -1.85 10.43 -2.32
CA GLU A 40 -3.22 10.72 -2.73
C GLU A 40 -3.75 9.63 -3.66
N ALA A 41 -2.98 9.20 -4.66
CA ALA A 41 -3.40 8.14 -5.56
C ALA A 41 -3.60 6.83 -4.79
N ILE A 42 -2.68 6.48 -3.88
CA ILE A 42 -2.77 5.28 -3.04
C ILE A 42 -3.98 5.31 -2.13
N GLN A 43 -4.29 6.47 -1.54
CA GLN A 43 -5.49 6.64 -0.74
C GLN A 43 -6.76 6.49 -1.59
N CYS A 44 -6.82 7.08 -2.78
CA CYS A 44 -7.93 6.89 -3.72
C CYS A 44 -8.09 5.41 -4.09
N GLY A 45 -6.99 4.70 -4.37
CA GLY A 45 -6.99 3.27 -4.64
C GLY A 45 -7.56 2.45 -3.48
N LEU A 46 -7.14 2.75 -2.24
CA LEU A 46 -7.64 2.08 -1.03
C LEU A 46 -9.13 2.34 -0.80
N VAL A 47 -9.62 3.56 -1.06
CA VAL A 47 -11.05 3.90 -0.98
C VAL A 47 -11.85 3.11 -2.03
N GLY A 48 -11.38 3.10 -3.27
CA GLY A 48 -12.00 2.32 -4.34
C GLY A 48 -12.02 0.82 -4.03
N LEU A 49 -10.91 0.28 -3.54
CA LEU A 49 -10.80 -1.11 -3.13
C LEU A 49 -11.80 -1.46 -2.02
N ALA A 50 -12.02 -0.55 -1.08
CA ALA A 50 -13.03 -0.74 -0.05
C ALA A 50 -14.44 -0.86 -0.64
N GLY A 51 -14.78 -0.05 -1.65
CA GLY A 51 -16.03 -0.18 -2.40
C GLY A 51 -16.17 -1.54 -3.08
N LEU A 52 -15.08 -2.05 -3.69
CA LEU A 52 -15.10 -3.37 -4.35
C LEU A 52 -15.35 -4.51 -3.37
N TYR A 53 -14.69 -4.51 -2.21
CA TYR A 53 -14.92 -5.56 -1.21
C TYR A 53 -16.35 -5.54 -0.67
N ASN A 54 -16.97 -4.37 -0.50
CA ASN A 54 -18.38 -4.28 -0.13
C ASN A 54 -19.28 -4.88 -1.23
N SER A 55 -18.99 -4.59 -2.50
CA SER A 55 -19.74 -5.19 -3.62
C SER A 55 -19.56 -6.71 -3.72
N VAL A 56 -18.39 -7.25 -3.37
CA VAL A 56 -18.17 -8.71 -3.29
C VAL A 56 -19.06 -9.34 -2.21
N GLU A 57 -19.22 -8.69 -1.06
CA GLU A 57 -20.08 -9.16 0.03
C GLU A 57 -21.55 -9.26 -0.41
N GLU A 58 -22.03 -8.29 -1.17
CA GLU A 58 -23.40 -8.28 -1.71
C GLU A 58 -23.62 -9.36 -2.78
N LEU A 59 -22.61 -9.65 -3.61
CA LEU A 59 -22.68 -10.68 -4.66
C LEU A 59 -22.78 -12.11 -4.11
N LYS A 60 -22.37 -12.35 -2.85
CA LYS A 60 -22.46 -13.66 -2.17
C LYS A 60 -23.89 -14.21 -2.12
N GLN A 61 -24.90 -13.34 -2.13
CA GLN A 61 -26.31 -13.72 -1.92
C GLN A 61 -27.02 -14.25 -3.18
N SER A 62 -26.29 -14.38 -4.31
CA SER A 62 -26.85 -14.90 -5.56
C SER A 62 -26.86 -16.44 -5.59
N PRO A 63 -27.99 -17.11 -5.86
CA PRO A 63 -28.14 -18.57 -5.82
C PRO A 63 -27.38 -19.34 -6.94
N THR A 64 -26.66 -18.64 -7.82
CA THR A 64 -26.03 -19.23 -9.03
C THR A 64 -24.56 -19.62 -8.82
N ILE A 65 -24.04 -19.57 -7.60
CA ILE A 65 -22.63 -19.83 -7.33
C ILE A 65 -22.36 -21.35 -7.27
N ARG A 66 -22.27 -22.01 -8.44
CA ARG A 66 -21.63 -23.34 -8.55
C ARG A 66 -20.13 -23.13 -8.69
N GLN A 67 -19.36 -23.42 -7.63
CA GLN A 67 -17.92 -23.24 -7.63
C GLN A 67 -17.17 -24.56 -7.55
N ASN A 68 -16.03 -24.61 -8.23
CA ASN A 68 -15.09 -25.72 -8.15
C ASN A 68 -14.29 -25.60 -6.83
N ALA A 69 -14.29 -26.67 -6.02
CA ALA A 69 -13.57 -26.74 -4.74
C ALA A 69 -12.09 -26.34 -4.88
N LYS A 70 -11.45 -26.69 -6.00
CA LYS A 70 -10.05 -26.32 -6.28
C LYS A 70 -9.85 -24.79 -6.42
N SER A 71 -10.76 -24.12 -7.13
CA SER A 71 -10.69 -22.65 -7.31
C SER A 71 -10.92 -21.90 -6.01
N MET A 72 -11.72 -22.47 -5.10
CA MET A 72 -11.97 -21.93 -3.77
C MET A 72 -10.75 -22.12 -2.84
N GLU A 73 -10.12 -23.29 -2.86
CA GLU A 73 -8.87 -23.54 -2.12
C GLU A 73 -7.73 -22.61 -2.58
N ASP A 74 -7.61 -22.38 -3.89
CA ASP A 74 -6.68 -21.40 -4.44
C ASP A 74 -7.01 -19.99 -3.93
N SER A 75 -8.28 -19.57 -3.97
CA SER A 75 -8.72 -18.25 -3.47
C SER A 75 -8.43 -18.08 -1.96
N LEU A 76 -8.63 -19.14 -1.17
CA LEU A 76 -8.28 -19.16 0.24
C LEU A 76 -6.77 -19.01 0.45
N SER A 77 -5.96 -19.71 -0.33
CA SER A 77 -4.49 -19.61 -0.27
C SER A 77 -4.02 -18.20 -0.65
N GLU A 78 -4.60 -17.61 -1.71
CA GLU A 78 -4.31 -16.25 -2.15
C GLU A 78 -4.67 -15.22 -1.08
N SER A 79 -5.84 -15.34 -0.45
CA SER A 79 -6.29 -14.44 0.61
C SER A 79 -5.35 -14.42 1.82
N MET A 80 -4.70 -15.55 2.14
CA MET A 80 -3.73 -15.64 3.22
C MET A 80 -2.48 -14.81 2.90
N VAL A 81 -1.97 -14.91 1.67
CA VAL A 81 -0.81 -14.12 1.23
C VAL A 81 -1.11 -12.62 1.26
N LEU A 82 -2.33 -12.21 0.91
CA LEU A 82 -2.78 -10.81 1.01
C LEU A 82 -2.82 -10.33 2.46
N LEU A 83 -3.37 -11.12 3.38
CA LEU A 83 -3.44 -10.82 4.80
C LEU A 83 -2.05 -10.68 5.41
N ASP A 84 -1.16 -11.64 5.14
CA ASP A 84 0.23 -11.60 5.62
C ASP A 84 0.95 -10.34 5.10
N SER A 85 0.80 -10.03 3.81
CA SER A 85 1.39 -8.84 3.20
C SER A 85 0.82 -7.55 3.80
N CYS A 86 -0.49 -7.49 4.03
CA CYS A 86 -1.17 -6.35 4.67
C CYS A 86 -0.69 -6.16 6.13
N SER A 87 -0.51 -7.26 6.87
CA SER A 87 0.03 -7.22 8.24
C SER A 87 1.44 -6.65 8.26
N ILE A 88 2.33 -7.15 7.39
CA ILE A 88 3.70 -6.64 7.26
C ILE A 88 3.67 -5.14 6.95
N ILE A 89 2.84 -4.69 6.00
CA ILE A 89 2.75 -3.27 5.64
C ILE A 89 2.31 -2.42 6.84
N ARG A 90 1.31 -2.87 7.62
CA ARG A 90 0.86 -2.19 8.84
C ARG A 90 1.99 -2.06 9.87
N GLU A 91 2.76 -3.13 10.07
CA GLU A 91 3.94 -3.10 10.95
C GLU A 91 5.00 -2.11 10.45
N LEU A 92 5.23 -2.03 9.13
CA LEU A 92 6.15 -1.05 8.55
C LEU A 92 5.70 0.40 8.84
N PHE A 93 4.41 0.70 8.70
CA PHE A 93 3.85 2.01 9.04
C PHE A 93 3.99 2.34 10.52
N GLN A 94 3.72 1.37 11.40
CA GLN A 94 3.90 1.54 12.84
C GLN A 94 5.36 1.85 13.19
N MET A 95 6.31 1.08 12.63
CA MET A 95 7.73 1.31 12.90
C MET A 95 8.23 2.66 12.37
N ILE A 96 7.81 3.08 11.18
CA ILE A 96 8.25 4.38 10.64
C ILE A 96 7.64 5.54 11.42
N LYS A 97 6.39 5.42 11.88
CA LYS A 97 5.72 6.38 12.77
C LYS A 97 6.49 6.59 14.06
N GLU A 98 6.89 5.52 14.73
CA GLU A 98 7.68 5.59 15.96
C GLU A 98 9.01 6.31 15.75
N ASN A 99 9.66 6.06 14.61
CA ASN A 99 10.90 6.75 14.23
C ASN A 99 10.66 8.25 13.98
N VAL A 100 9.60 8.61 13.24
CA VAL A 100 9.21 10.00 12.95
C VAL A 100 8.90 10.75 14.24
N GLN A 101 8.09 10.18 15.12
CA GLN A 101 7.70 10.80 16.40
C GLN A 101 8.89 10.92 17.37
N SER A 102 9.77 9.91 17.37
CA SER A 102 11.03 9.96 18.13
C SER A 102 11.94 11.11 17.64
N LEU A 103 12.04 11.33 16.32
CA LEU A 103 12.78 12.46 15.73
C LEU A 103 12.13 13.80 16.11
N GLN A 104 10.82 13.96 15.92
CA GLN A 104 10.08 15.18 16.29
C GLN A 104 10.27 15.53 17.77
N SER A 105 10.11 14.54 18.65
CA SER A 105 10.24 14.71 20.10
C SER A 105 11.66 15.11 20.51
N ALA A 106 12.67 14.55 19.85
CA ALA A 106 14.07 14.91 20.10
C ALA A 106 14.36 16.35 19.63
N LEU A 107 13.94 16.72 18.41
CA LEU A 107 14.13 18.06 17.86
C LEU A 107 13.46 19.14 18.73
N ARG A 108 12.24 18.86 19.23
CA ARG A 108 11.50 19.80 20.09
C ARG A 108 12.16 20.03 21.45
N ARG A 109 12.72 18.98 22.06
CA ARG A 109 13.24 19.06 23.44
C ARG A 109 14.69 19.49 23.55
N LYS A 110 15.52 19.07 22.60
CA LYS A 110 16.98 19.13 22.71
C LYS A 110 17.62 20.10 21.72
N GLY A 111 16.90 20.47 20.65
CA GLY A 111 17.46 21.25 19.56
C GLY A 111 18.53 20.49 18.78
N LEU A 112 19.01 21.08 17.69
CA LEU A 112 19.90 20.40 16.75
C LEU A 112 21.34 20.26 17.28
N SER A 113 21.74 21.12 18.21
CA SER A 113 23.08 21.11 18.81
C SER A 113 23.33 19.93 19.76
N ASP A 114 22.29 19.18 20.14
CA ASP A 114 22.42 18.00 20.98
C ASP A 114 23.00 16.82 20.16
N PRO A 115 24.16 16.26 20.56
CA PRO A 115 24.81 15.13 19.86
C PRO A 115 23.89 13.91 19.69
N SER A 116 22.89 13.74 20.55
CA SER A 116 21.92 12.64 20.47
C SER A 116 21.00 12.74 19.24
N ILE A 117 20.82 13.93 18.63
CA ILE A 117 20.10 14.08 17.37
C ILE A 117 20.84 13.35 16.24
N HIS A 118 22.17 13.46 16.17
CA HIS A 118 22.96 12.75 15.18
C HIS A 118 22.75 11.23 15.27
N ASN A 119 22.69 10.70 16.50
CA ASN A 119 22.42 9.29 16.76
C ASN A 119 21.01 8.89 16.31
N LYS A 120 20.00 9.75 16.54
CA LYS A 120 18.62 9.52 16.09
C LYS A 120 18.49 9.51 14.56
N ILE A 121 19.16 10.44 13.87
CA ILE A 121 19.20 10.49 12.40
C ILE A 121 19.88 9.22 11.84
N THR A 122 20.99 8.81 12.45
CA THR A 122 21.71 7.58 12.07
C THR A 122 20.84 6.34 12.29
N ALA A 123 20.16 6.25 13.43
CA ALA A 123 19.22 5.17 13.73
C ALA A 123 18.07 5.10 12.71
N TYR A 124 17.51 6.25 12.31
CA TYR A 124 16.50 6.34 11.25
C TYR A 124 17.00 5.74 9.93
N PHE A 125 18.21 6.11 9.46
CA PHE A 125 18.75 5.54 8.21
C PHE A 125 19.06 4.05 8.32
N CYS A 126 19.52 3.58 9.48
CA CYS A 126 19.69 2.15 9.73
C CYS A 126 18.34 1.41 9.68
N PHE A 127 17.29 1.99 10.26
CA PHE A 127 15.92 1.48 10.15
C PHE A 127 15.44 1.47 8.70
N ARG A 128 15.58 2.56 7.94
CA ARG A 128 15.20 2.65 6.52
C ARG A 128 15.82 1.54 5.69
N ARG A 129 17.10 1.21 5.91
CA ARG A 129 17.76 0.08 5.24
C ARG A 129 17.14 -1.27 5.58
N LYS A 130 16.79 -1.50 6.85
CA LYS A 130 16.10 -2.73 7.30
C LYS A 130 14.69 -2.81 6.70
N MET A 131 13.94 -1.71 6.74
CA MET A 131 12.62 -1.61 6.15
C MET A 131 12.64 -1.92 4.65
N ASN A 132 13.59 -1.36 3.90
CA ASN A 132 13.72 -1.62 2.45
C ASN A 132 13.99 -3.10 2.13
N LYS A 133 14.70 -3.84 3.01
CA LYS A 133 14.86 -5.29 2.86
C LYS A 133 13.54 -6.03 3.06
N CYS A 134 12.72 -5.61 4.03
CA CYS A 134 11.41 -6.20 4.27
C CYS A 134 10.45 -5.88 3.11
N VAL A 135 10.47 -4.64 2.61
CA VAL A 135 9.73 -4.23 1.42
C VAL A 135 10.09 -5.11 0.22
N ALA A 136 11.38 -5.30 -0.08
CA ALA A 136 11.80 -6.11 -1.22
C ALA A 136 11.32 -7.57 -1.13
N LYS A 137 11.32 -8.16 0.07
CA LYS A 137 10.77 -9.51 0.30
C LYS A 137 9.27 -9.57 0.05
N THR A 138 8.52 -8.62 0.61
CA THR A 138 7.05 -8.56 0.47
C THR A 138 6.64 -8.32 -0.97
N LEU A 139 7.32 -7.42 -1.68
CA LEU A 139 7.13 -7.19 -3.12
C LEU A 139 7.36 -8.47 -3.94
N LYS A 140 8.38 -9.27 -3.60
CA LYS A 140 8.64 -10.55 -4.27
C LYS A 140 7.49 -11.53 -4.04
N THR A 141 6.98 -11.63 -2.81
CA THR A 141 5.83 -12.47 -2.48
C THR A 141 4.59 -12.07 -3.30
N LEU A 142 4.26 -10.78 -3.32
CA LEU A 142 3.10 -10.26 -4.07
C LEU A 142 3.23 -10.46 -5.59
N LYS A 143 4.44 -10.38 -6.14
CA LYS A 143 4.69 -10.68 -7.56
C LYS A 143 4.53 -12.14 -7.90
N ASN A 144 5.02 -13.04 -7.04
CA ASN A 144 4.83 -14.47 -7.26
C ASN A 144 3.33 -14.81 -7.26
N LEU A 145 2.57 -14.18 -6.37
CA LEU A 145 1.12 -14.27 -6.34
C LEU A 145 0.48 -13.73 -7.63
N GLU A 146 0.88 -12.54 -8.07
CA GLU A 146 0.43 -11.93 -9.33
C GLU A 146 0.72 -12.82 -10.55
N HIS A 147 1.90 -13.44 -10.63
CA HIS A 147 2.25 -14.37 -11.69
C HIS A 147 1.40 -15.64 -11.65
N LYS A 148 1.16 -16.22 -10.46
CA LYS A 148 0.25 -17.36 -10.29
C LYS A 148 -1.16 -17.00 -10.80
N ILE A 149 -1.60 -15.77 -10.51
CA ILE A 149 -2.89 -15.24 -10.95
C ILE A 149 -2.92 -14.94 -12.47
N GLY A 150 -1.80 -14.61 -13.09
CA GLY A 150 -1.73 -14.38 -14.54
C GLY A 150 -1.60 -15.65 -15.38
N SER A 151 -0.99 -16.71 -14.85
CA SER A 151 -0.68 -17.95 -15.59
C SER A 151 -1.84 -18.93 -15.72
N ASP A 152 -2.89 -18.77 -14.93
CA ASP A 152 -4.05 -19.65 -14.97
C ASP A 152 -4.97 -19.24 -16.12
N HIS A 153 -4.73 -19.82 -17.29
CA HIS A 153 -5.61 -19.68 -18.46
C HIS A 153 -6.89 -20.52 -18.33
N SER A 154 -7.13 -21.17 -17.19
CA SER A 154 -8.36 -21.91 -16.93
C SER A 154 -9.41 -20.98 -16.31
N VAL A 155 -10.30 -20.48 -17.17
CA VAL A 155 -11.76 -20.40 -16.99
C VAL A 155 -12.27 -19.42 -18.05
N ASN A 156 -12.98 -20.00 -19.01
CA ASN A 156 -13.80 -19.33 -20.00
C ASN A 156 -14.67 -18.25 -19.35
N VAL A 157 -14.85 -17.16 -20.07
CA VAL A 157 -15.55 -15.94 -19.69
C VAL A 157 -17.01 -16.25 -19.37
N GLU A 158 -17.37 -16.30 -18.09
CA GLU A 158 -18.72 -15.97 -17.67
C GLU A 158 -18.74 -15.66 -16.17
N SER A 159 -19.11 -14.42 -15.82
CA SER A 159 -19.83 -13.91 -14.63
C SER A 159 -19.82 -14.69 -13.29
N ASN A 160 -18.81 -15.50 -13.00
CA ASN A 160 -18.77 -16.34 -11.80
C ASN A 160 -17.97 -15.63 -10.71
N PHE A 161 -18.40 -15.77 -9.46
CA PHE A 161 -17.86 -15.10 -8.28
C PHE A 161 -16.32 -15.24 -8.12
N THR A 162 -15.73 -16.36 -8.57
CA THR A 162 -14.27 -16.57 -8.57
C THR A 162 -13.52 -15.60 -9.50
N SER A 163 -14.09 -15.26 -10.66
CA SER A 163 -13.51 -14.28 -11.58
C SER A 163 -13.55 -12.86 -11.01
N VAL A 164 -14.59 -12.54 -10.23
CA VAL A 164 -14.74 -11.29 -9.51
C VAL A 164 -13.66 -11.19 -8.43
N LEU A 165 -13.53 -12.23 -7.59
CA LEU A 165 -12.50 -12.31 -6.56
C LEU A 165 -11.10 -12.16 -7.15
N ARG A 166 -10.79 -12.84 -8.26
CA ARG A 166 -9.50 -12.75 -8.92
C ARG A 166 -9.16 -11.32 -9.37
N GLN A 167 -10.16 -10.59 -9.87
CA GLN A 167 -9.99 -9.19 -10.25
C GLN A 167 -9.75 -8.27 -9.03
N VAL A 168 -10.50 -8.47 -7.94
CA VAL A 168 -10.29 -7.73 -6.68
C VAL A 168 -8.93 -8.05 -6.06
N THR A 169 -8.51 -9.32 -6.09
CA THR A 169 -7.17 -9.76 -5.67
C THR A 169 -6.09 -9.06 -6.48
N GLY A 170 -6.22 -8.99 -7.81
CA GLY A 170 -5.26 -8.28 -8.67
C GLY A 170 -5.11 -6.80 -8.33
N ILE A 171 -6.23 -6.10 -8.08
CA ILE A 171 -6.21 -4.69 -7.66
C ILE A 171 -5.60 -4.55 -6.25
N THR A 172 -5.94 -5.45 -5.34
CA THR A 172 -5.35 -5.49 -3.99
C THR A 172 -3.84 -5.62 -4.07
N ILE A 173 -3.33 -6.55 -4.88
CA ILE A 173 -1.89 -6.74 -5.09
C ILE A 173 -1.24 -5.47 -5.62
N ALA A 174 -1.84 -4.82 -6.62
CA ALA A 174 -1.32 -3.58 -7.19
C ALA A 174 -1.23 -2.47 -6.13
N ILE A 175 -2.26 -2.27 -5.32
CA ILE A 175 -2.27 -1.25 -4.26
C ILE A 175 -1.25 -1.56 -3.16
N LEU A 176 -1.17 -2.81 -2.69
CA LEU A 176 -0.17 -3.20 -1.69
C LEU A 176 1.26 -3.01 -2.23
N LYS A 177 1.51 -3.32 -3.51
CA LYS A 177 2.78 -3.04 -4.19
C LYS A 177 3.07 -1.54 -4.22
N SER A 178 2.09 -0.68 -4.52
CA SER A 178 2.28 0.78 -4.51
C SER A 178 2.68 1.29 -3.15
N ILE A 179 2.00 0.85 -2.10
CA ILE A 179 2.30 1.24 -0.72
C ILE A 179 3.74 0.88 -0.36
N LEU A 180 4.16 -0.34 -0.70
CA LEU A 180 5.52 -0.80 -0.49
C LEU A 180 6.55 0.02 -1.28
N VAL A 181 6.26 0.35 -2.55
CA VAL A 181 7.12 1.22 -3.36
C VAL A 181 7.21 2.61 -2.76
N PHE A 182 6.08 3.20 -2.36
CA PHE A 182 5.99 4.48 -1.64
C PHE A 182 6.89 4.48 -0.40
N LEU A 183 6.81 3.44 0.43
CA LEU A 183 7.65 3.30 1.61
C LEU A 183 9.14 3.13 1.28
N SER A 184 9.51 2.67 0.08
CA SER A 184 10.91 2.38 -0.27
C SER A 184 11.62 3.45 -1.09
N LEU A 185 10.90 4.46 -1.59
CA LEU A 185 11.42 5.49 -2.50
C LEU A 185 12.57 6.27 -1.83
N PRO A 186 13.80 6.27 -2.39
CA PRO A 186 14.93 6.98 -1.83
C PRO A 186 15.06 8.37 -2.45
N THR A 187 15.63 9.30 -1.69
CA THR A 187 16.16 10.56 -2.22
C THR A 187 17.66 10.46 -2.50
N GLY A 188 18.05 10.61 -3.77
CA GLY A 188 19.42 10.93 -4.19
C GLY A 188 20.25 9.81 -4.85
N ASN A 189 21.35 10.25 -5.49
CA ASN A 189 22.22 9.64 -6.51
C ASN A 189 22.91 8.29 -6.19
N HIS A 190 22.39 7.47 -5.28
CA HIS A 190 22.92 6.13 -5.02
C HIS A 190 22.05 5.04 -5.67
N PRO A 191 22.34 4.65 -6.93
CA PRO A 191 21.57 3.63 -7.65
C PRO A 191 21.60 2.25 -6.96
N ARG A 192 22.57 1.98 -6.08
CA ARG A 192 22.73 0.67 -5.44
C ARG A 192 21.57 0.28 -4.51
N SER A 193 21.03 1.23 -3.73
CA SER A 193 19.92 0.94 -2.78
C SER A 193 18.55 0.87 -3.46
N TRP A 194 18.37 1.55 -4.60
CA TRP A 194 17.14 1.52 -5.39
C TRP A 194 17.11 0.36 -6.38
N SER A 195 18.28 -0.19 -6.76
CA SER A 195 18.41 -1.20 -7.82
C SER A 195 17.56 -2.46 -7.62
N PHE A 196 17.19 -2.81 -6.39
CA PHE A 196 16.36 -3.99 -6.15
C PHE A 196 14.88 -3.69 -6.40
N VAL A 197 14.34 -2.60 -5.85
CA VAL A 197 12.91 -2.25 -6.04
C VAL A 197 12.63 -1.80 -7.48
N SER A 198 13.54 -1.06 -8.09
CA SER A 198 13.40 -0.60 -9.48
C SER A 198 13.45 -1.73 -10.49
N LYS A 199 14.35 -2.71 -10.34
CA LYS A 199 14.39 -3.91 -11.18
C LYS A 199 13.14 -4.78 -11.04
N LEU A 200 12.45 -4.68 -9.90
CA LEU A 200 11.20 -5.38 -9.68
C LEU A 200 10.00 -4.59 -10.22
N MET A 201 9.93 -3.27 -10.16
CA MET A 201 8.65 -2.56 -10.41
C MET A 201 8.63 -1.58 -11.57
N LEU A 202 9.78 -1.17 -12.11
CA LEU A 202 9.83 -0.22 -13.22
C LEU A 202 10.33 -0.94 -14.47
N THR A 203 9.43 -1.18 -15.42
CA THR A 203 9.84 -1.50 -16.79
C THR A 203 10.77 -0.38 -17.28
N LYS A 204 11.83 -0.76 -18.01
CA LYS A 204 12.91 0.13 -18.44
C LYS A 204 12.38 1.27 -19.34
N SER A 205 11.95 2.37 -18.76
CA SER A 205 11.91 3.72 -19.35
C SER A 205 11.06 4.58 -18.43
N GLY A 206 11.70 5.38 -17.61
CA GLY A 206 11.00 6.17 -16.60
C GLY A 206 12.01 6.80 -15.65
N ARG A 207 12.95 7.58 -16.18
CA ARG A 207 13.52 8.68 -15.40
C ARG A 207 12.40 9.68 -15.20
N GLU A 208 11.44 9.37 -14.33
CA GLU A 208 10.52 10.40 -13.87
C GLU A 208 11.31 11.33 -12.96
N ASN A 209 11.43 12.57 -13.45
CA ASN A 209 11.94 13.72 -12.74
C ASN A 209 11.43 13.75 -11.30
N GLY A 210 12.33 13.69 -10.32
CA GLY A 210 12.18 14.45 -9.07
C GLY A 210 10.92 14.28 -8.23
N LEU A 211 10.07 13.26 -8.44
CA LEU A 211 8.89 13.01 -7.61
C LEU A 211 9.37 12.43 -6.27
N ILE A 212 9.67 13.33 -5.35
CA ILE A 212 9.99 13.01 -3.97
C ILE A 212 8.65 12.92 -3.21
N ASN A 213 8.28 11.69 -2.83
CA ASN A 213 7.16 11.47 -1.92
C ASN A 213 7.52 11.88 -0.47
N GLU A 214 6.57 11.80 0.45
CA GLU A 214 6.74 12.26 1.84
C GLU A 214 7.87 11.54 2.57
N VAL A 215 8.03 10.24 2.34
CA VAL A 215 9.14 9.45 2.88
C VAL A 215 10.48 10.00 2.35
N GLY A 216 10.54 10.24 1.04
CA GLY A 216 11.70 10.82 0.39
C GLY A 216 12.02 12.23 0.91
N ASN A 217 11.00 13.05 1.17
CA ASN A 217 11.17 14.41 1.70
C ASN A 217 11.81 14.36 3.10
N VAL A 218 11.38 13.44 3.96
CA VAL A 218 12.02 13.20 5.26
C VAL A 218 13.47 12.73 5.08
N ASP A 219 13.70 11.74 4.20
CA ASP A 219 15.05 11.24 3.91
C ASP A 219 15.99 12.37 3.41
N PHE A 220 15.48 13.29 2.59
CA PHE A 220 16.23 14.43 2.05
C PHE A 220 16.55 15.45 3.14
N ALA A 221 15.54 15.89 3.90
CA ALA A 221 15.71 16.86 4.97
C ALA A 221 16.70 16.36 6.04
N LEU A 222 16.62 15.06 6.40
CA LEU A 222 17.56 14.45 7.34
C LEU A 222 18.99 14.38 6.78
N LYS A 223 19.18 14.10 5.49
CA LYS A 223 20.51 14.14 4.85
C LYS A 223 21.10 15.54 4.83
N THR A 224 20.29 16.54 4.50
CA THR A 224 20.71 17.95 4.49
C THR A 224 21.18 18.37 5.88
N ILE A 225 20.40 18.06 6.91
CA ILE A 225 20.78 18.33 8.30
C ILE A 225 22.04 17.57 8.72
N GLN A 226 22.16 16.30 8.34
CA GLN A 226 23.35 15.51 8.65
C GLN A 226 24.61 16.07 7.96
N GLY A 227 24.49 16.62 6.75
CA GLY A 227 25.56 17.31 6.04
C GLY A 227 25.96 18.61 6.75
N LYS A 228 24.98 19.44 7.10
CA LYS A 228 25.22 20.70 7.81
C LYS A 228 25.82 20.51 9.21
N LEU A 229 25.42 19.47 9.93
CA LEU A 229 26.02 19.09 11.22
C LEU A 229 27.52 18.75 11.12
N ARG A 230 28.00 18.38 9.92
CA ARG A 230 29.42 18.07 9.68
C ARG A 230 30.22 19.30 9.23
N SER A 231 29.57 20.31 8.66
CA SER A 231 30.20 21.57 8.25
C SER A 231 30.06 22.61 9.37
N SER A 232 31.13 22.86 10.12
CA SER A 232 31.16 23.86 11.19
C SER A 232 30.76 25.26 10.66
N GLY A 233 29.78 25.92 11.30
CA GLY A 233 29.48 27.34 11.08
C GLY A 233 28.17 27.72 10.36
N ALA A 234 27.34 26.77 9.93
CA ALA A 234 26.06 27.09 9.27
C ALA A 234 24.93 27.33 10.29
N THR A 235 24.15 28.40 10.12
CA THR A 235 22.85 28.57 10.78
C THR A 235 21.88 27.49 10.28
N VAL A 236 21.31 26.71 11.20
CA VAL A 236 20.46 25.53 10.87
C VAL A 236 19.00 25.70 11.31
N VAL A 237 18.62 26.91 11.74
CA VAL A 237 17.28 27.17 12.30
C VAL A 237 16.19 26.91 11.25
N ASP A 238 16.37 27.44 10.05
CA ASP A 238 15.42 27.28 8.95
C ASP A 238 15.29 25.82 8.50
N GLU A 239 16.40 25.06 8.45
CA GLU A 239 16.35 23.64 8.10
C GLU A 239 15.68 22.78 9.17
N VAL A 240 15.84 23.12 10.46
CA VAL A 240 15.16 22.42 11.55
C VAL A 240 13.66 22.65 11.47
N GLN A 241 13.22 23.89 11.21
CA GLN A 241 11.81 24.20 11.03
C GLN A 241 11.24 23.49 9.80
N MET A 242 11.98 23.45 8.69
CA MET A 242 11.61 22.68 7.51
C MET A 242 11.49 21.18 7.83
N LEU A 243 12.45 20.59 8.54
CA LEU A 243 12.40 19.17 8.92
C LEU A 243 11.22 18.88 9.83
N GLN A 244 10.94 19.73 10.81
CA GLN A 244 9.78 19.57 11.69
C GLN A 244 8.47 19.56 10.89
N LYS A 245 8.29 20.52 9.97
CA LYS A 245 7.12 20.57 9.09
C LYS A 245 7.02 19.32 8.21
N THR A 246 8.15 18.87 7.66
CA THR A 246 8.22 17.66 6.82
C THR A 246 7.83 16.41 7.63
N LEU A 247 8.33 16.28 8.85
CA LEU A 247 7.97 15.17 9.75
C LEU A 247 6.48 15.22 10.15
N GLN A 248 5.92 16.41 10.38
CA GLN A 248 4.50 16.60 10.72
C GLN A 248 3.59 16.20 9.57
N ASN A 249 3.90 16.66 8.36
CA ASN A 249 3.16 16.28 7.16
C ASN A 249 3.19 14.77 6.97
N PHE A 250 4.37 14.15 7.15
CA PHE A 250 4.49 12.71 7.00
C PHE A 250 3.76 11.92 8.10
N ASP A 251 3.77 12.37 9.37
CA ASP A 251 2.95 11.76 10.44
C ASP A 251 1.45 11.82 10.11
N ALA A 252 0.97 12.91 9.51
CA ALA A 252 -0.41 13.01 9.03
C ALA A 252 -0.70 12.00 7.92
N THR A 253 0.17 11.90 6.90
CA THR A 253 0.06 10.88 5.84
C THR A 253 0.05 9.46 6.40
N ILE A 254 0.91 9.16 7.38
CA ILE A 254 0.96 7.85 8.05
C ILE A 254 -0.39 7.51 8.69
N ARG A 255 -1.01 8.45 9.42
CA ARG A 255 -2.30 8.20 10.10
C ARG A 255 -3.42 7.85 9.12
N VAL A 256 -3.42 8.49 7.96
CA VAL A 256 -4.39 8.17 6.89
C VAL A 256 -4.16 6.75 6.39
N PHE A 257 -2.90 6.35 6.15
CA PHE A 257 -2.56 4.99 5.77
C PHE A 257 -2.91 3.95 6.83
N GLU A 258 -2.64 4.20 8.11
CA GLU A 258 -3.01 3.29 9.21
C GLU A 258 -4.51 3.02 9.22
N GLY A 259 -5.34 4.06 9.12
CA GLY A 259 -6.80 3.90 9.07
C GLY A 259 -7.28 3.15 7.84
N ALA A 260 -6.72 3.45 6.66
CA ALA A 260 -7.09 2.79 5.41
C ALA A 260 -6.66 1.31 5.37
N LEU A 261 -5.45 1.00 5.87
CA LEU A 261 -4.94 -0.37 5.97
C LEU A 261 -5.69 -1.20 7.02
N GLU A 262 -6.12 -0.57 8.12
CA GLU A 262 -6.96 -1.22 9.12
C GLU A 262 -8.30 -1.63 8.51
N ARG A 263 -8.92 -0.76 7.71
CA ARG A 263 -10.14 -1.08 6.96
C ARG A 263 -9.90 -2.22 5.97
N LEU A 264 -8.84 -2.14 5.15
CA LEU A 264 -8.49 -3.19 4.20
C LEU A 264 -8.27 -4.54 4.90
N ASN A 265 -7.56 -4.56 6.02
CA ASN A 265 -7.32 -5.79 6.78
C ASN A 265 -8.63 -6.44 7.23
N ARG A 266 -9.59 -5.65 7.72
CA ARG A 266 -10.92 -6.16 8.10
C ARG A 266 -11.66 -6.74 6.90
N GLN A 267 -11.61 -6.07 5.75
CA GLN A 267 -12.24 -6.55 4.52
C GLN A 267 -11.62 -7.84 4.00
N LEU A 268 -10.29 -7.98 4.08
CA LEU A 268 -9.59 -9.22 3.73
C LEU A 268 -10.00 -10.37 4.65
N VAL A 269 -10.12 -10.12 5.97
CA VAL A 269 -10.60 -11.13 6.93
C VAL A 269 -12.04 -11.52 6.62
N GLN A 270 -12.94 -10.54 6.40
CA GLN A 270 -14.33 -10.79 6.03
C GLN A 270 -14.43 -11.61 4.73
N ASN A 271 -13.68 -11.23 3.70
CA ASN A 271 -13.64 -11.96 2.44
C ASN A 271 -13.17 -13.41 2.65
N ARG A 272 -12.14 -13.63 3.46
CA ARG A 272 -11.69 -15.00 3.80
C ARG A 272 -12.79 -15.80 4.51
N VAL A 273 -13.53 -15.18 5.44
CA VAL A 273 -14.68 -15.84 6.10
C VAL A 273 -15.77 -16.17 5.09
N ILE A 274 -16.02 -15.30 4.11
CA ILE A 274 -16.96 -15.57 3.02
C ILE A 274 -16.51 -16.80 2.21
N LEU A 275 -15.24 -16.85 1.80
CA LEU A 275 -14.66 -17.97 1.08
C LEU A 275 -14.78 -19.28 1.87
N LEU A 276 -14.43 -19.27 3.15
CA LEU A 276 -14.53 -20.44 4.02
C LEU A 276 -15.96 -20.96 4.09
N ASN A 277 -16.94 -20.08 4.28
CA ASN A 277 -18.35 -20.47 4.30
C ASN A 277 -18.81 -21.09 2.98
N ILE A 278 -18.35 -20.57 1.83
CA ILE A 278 -18.69 -21.14 0.52
C ILE A 278 -18.00 -22.50 0.32
N TYR A 279 -16.78 -22.68 0.83
CA TYR A 279 -16.05 -23.94 0.72
C TYR A 279 -16.67 -25.06 1.56
N THR A 280 -17.25 -24.72 2.72
CA THR A 280 -17.77 -25.70 3.68
C THR A 280 -19.26 -26.04 3.50
N CYS A 281 -20.00 -25.26 2.70
CA CYS A 281 -21.41 -25.46 2.38
C CYS A 281 -21.59 -26.28 1.11
#